data_AF-A0A7W5AQ38-F1
#
_entry.id   AF-A0A7W5AQ38-F1
#
_cell.length_a   1.000
_cell.length_b   1.000
_cell.length_c   1.000
_cell.angle_alpha   90.00
_cell.angle_beta   90.00
_cell.angle_gamma   90.00
#
_symmetry.space_group_name_H-M   'P 1'
#
loop_
_entity.id
_entity.type
_entity.pdbx_description
1 polymer ?
#
loop_
_entity_poly.entity_id
_entity_poly.type
_entity_poly.pdbx_seq_one_letter_code
_entity_poly.pdbx_strand_id
1 'polypeptide(L)'
;MNTFPGSSSGSSDQATSSSLDVPPLFAALDGARRVLLAGAGGGFDVYAALPLAITLWNRGVAVHLANLSFTPLETLDLDAWPAPDVALVAPATHGPEDYFPERILARWLAAHDLPSTVYAFARTGVQPLRAAYRHLTSHLGIDAYHGVVHSQVLENLAALDRDGGYLGALSIPSASREAALYRDAVADAQQATPMRPSIVQGQIAAATRGAFGDVQFTRRTAGSTLFVNPLMAAYFTVDLVSLANRCLYLDRIEQTADMHEVAAQIDAFRRQTTTRPPRVFPH
;
A
#
# COMPACT_ATOMS: atom_id res chain seq x y z
N MET A 1 -0.32 38.97 -49.54
CA MET A 1 -1.56 38.58 -48.81
C MET A 1 -1.69 37.07 -48.96
N ASN A 2 -1.09 36.26 -48.08
CA ASN A 2 -1.64 35.76 -46.80
C ASN A 2 -3.04 35.13 -47.00
N THR A 3 -3.34 33.88 -46.62
CA THR A 3 -2.73 32.94 -45.66
C THR A 3 -3.40 31.57 -45.84
N PHE A 4 -2.66 30.47 -45.58
CA PHE A 4 -3.19 29.11 -45.41
C PHE A 4 -3.94 28.97 -44.07
N PRO A 5 -5.00 28.13 -43.96
CA PRO A 5 -5.51 27.73 -42.66
C PRO A 5 -4.64 26.59 -42.10
N GLY A 6 -3.93 26.90 -41.02
CA GLY A 6 -3.16 25.95 -40.24
C GLY A 6 -4.06 25.03 -39.42
N SER A 7 -3.69 23.75 -39.44
CA SER A 7 -4.10 22.74 -38.49
C SER A 7 -3.62 23.10 -37.07
N SER A 8 -4.55 23.33 -36.15
CA SER A 8 -4.24 23.39 -34.71
C SER A 8 -4.52 22.02 -34.07
N SER A 9 -3.59 21.09 -34.26
CA SER A 9 -3.38 19.99 -33.33
C SER A 9 -2.64 20.54 -32.11
N GLY A 10 -3.31 20.63 -30.97
CA GLY A 10 -2.75 21.21 -29.76
C GLY A 10 -3.47 20.75 -28.51
N SER A 11 -3.40 19.45 -28.21
CA SER A 11 -3.51 18.95 -26.84
C SER A 11 -2.20 18.26 -26.51
N SER A 12 -1.14 19.06 -26.39
CA SER A 12 0.09 18.61 -25.75
C SER A 12 -0.21 18.40 -24.27
N ASP A 13 0.05 17.18 -23.79
CA ASP A 13 0.17 16.80 -22.39
C ASP A 13 0.72 17.96 -21.56
N GLN A 14 -0.12 18.51 -20.67
CA GLN A 14 0.41 19.21 -19.51
C GLN A 14 0.98 18.14 -18.61
N ALA A 15 2.25 17.80 -18.84
CA ALA A 15 3.07 17.19 -17.82
C ALA A 15 2.93 18.10 -16.57
N THR A 16 2.27 17.59 -15.54
CA THR A 16 2.12 18.26 -14.26
C THR A 16 3.51 18.66 -13.79
N SER A 17 3.85 19.94 -13.89
CA SER A 17 5.14 20.46 -13.47
C SER A 17 5.23 20.28 -11.95
N SER A 18 5.90 19.21 -11.52
CA SER A 18 6.18 18.98 -10.12
C SER A 18 7.22 19.99 -9.66
N SER A 19 6.88 20.80 -8.66
CA SER A 19 7.80 21.72 -8.00
C SER A 19 8.25 21.15 -6.65
N LEU A 20 9.39 21.62 -6.12
CA LEU A 20 9.96 21.11 -4.86
C LEU A 20 9.17 21.51 -3.60
N ASP A 21 8.24 22.44 -3.73
CA ASP A 21 7.37 22.93 -2.65
C ASP A 21 6.23 21.96 -2.30
N VAL A 22 5.78 21.14 -3.26
CA VAL A 22 4.73 20.14 -3.05
C VAL A 22 5.25 18.76 -3.45
N PRO A 23 5.28 17.77 -2.53
CA PRO A 23 5.65 16.41 -2.89
C PRO A 23 4.80 15.90 -4.07
N PRO A 24 5.39 15.26 -5.11
CA PRO A 24 4.64 14.98 -6.34
C PRO A 24 3.48 14.01 -6.14
N LEU A 25 3.52 13.11 -5.14
CA LEU A 25 2.35 12.34 -4.70
C LEU A 25 1.15 13.25 -4.39
N PHE A 26 1.36 14.33 -3.64
CA PHE A 26 0.27 15.24 -3.27
C PHE A 26 -0.17 16.13 -4.43
N ALA A 27 0.74 16.45 -5.36
CA ALA A 27 0.35 17.09 -6.62
C ALA A 27 -0.51 16.16 -7.48
N ALA A 28 -0.18 14.87 -7.54
CA ALA A 28 -0.97 13.86 -8.27
C ALA A 28 -2.33 13.58 -7.62
N LEU A 29 -2.45 13.77 -6.31
CA LEU A 29 -3.70 13.67 -5.55
C LEU A 29 -4.47 14.98 -5.50
N ASP A 30 -4.00 16.06 -6.14
CA ASP A 30 -4.69 17.34 -6.11
C ASP A 30 -6.09 17.22 -6.76
N GLY A 31 -7.08 17.83 -6.11
CA GLY A 31 -8.49 17.71 -6.52
C GLY A 31 -9.17 16.38 -6.22
N ALA A 32 -8.44 15.34 -5.78
CA ALA A 32 -9.04 14.07 -5.37
C ALA A 32 -9.92 14.27 -4.12
N ARG A 33 -11.14 13.70 -4.15
CA ARG A 33 -12.09 13.83 -3.04
C ARG A 33 -12.19 12.55 -2.22
N ARG A 34 -11.94 11.39 -2.85
CA ARG A 34 -12.17 10.07 -2.29
C ARG A 34 -11.05 9.10 -2.63
N VAL A 35 -10.13 8.92 -1.68
CA VAL A 35 -8.91 8.15 -1.89
C VAL A 35 -9.02 6.78 -1.23
N LEU A 36 -8.68 5.72 -1.95
CA LEU A 36 -8.51 4.38 -1.39
C LEU A 36 -7.03 4.11 -1.12
N LEU A 37 -6.69 3.78 0.13
CA LEU A 37 -5.37 3.30 0.49
C LEU A 37 -5.45 1.81 0.82
N ALA A 38 -4.90 0.98 -0.06
CA ALA A 38 -5.00 -0.48 0.03
C ALA A 38 -3.64 -1.12 0.32
N GLY A 39 -3.55 -1.88 1.41
CA GLY A 39 -2.39 -2.72 1.71
C GLY A 39 -2.31 -3.92 0.75
N ALA A 40 -1.13 -4.16 0.16
CA ALA A 40 -0.95 -5.13 -0.92
C ALA A 40 -0.63 -6.57 -0.45
N GLY A 41 -0.75 -6.86 0.84
CA GLY A 41 -0.64 -8.20 1.41
C GLY A 41 0.61 -8.41 2.26
N GLY A 42 0.44 -9.06 3.41
CA GLY A 42 1.45 -9.14 4.48
C GLY A 42 0.84 -9.05 5.88
N GLY A 43 -0.50 -8.98 5.96
CA GLY A 43 -1.27 -8.93 7.19
C GLY A 43 -1.47 -7.51 7.70
N PHE A 44 -0.39 -6.75 7.92
CA PHE A 44 -0.46 -5.40 8.51
C PHE A 44 -0.16 -4.26 7.52
N ASP A 45 -0.12 -4.54 6.21
CA ASP A 45 0.34 -3.59 5.20
C ASP A 45 -0.44 -2.27 5.19
N VAL A 46 -1.75 -2.32 5.42
CA VAL A 46 -2.61 -1.14 5.56
C VAL A 46 -2.13 -0.15 6.63
N TYR A 47 -1.39 -0.58 7.67
CA TYR A 47 -0.84 0.33 8.68
C TYR A 47 0.15 1.32 8.07
N ALA A 48 0.89 0.91 7.04
CA ALA A 48 1.81 1.80 6.33
C ALA A 48 1.06 2.93 5.60
N ALA A 49 -0.27 2.85 5.43
CA ALA A 49 -1.05 3.94 4.88
C ALA A 49 -1.42 5.03 5.91
N LEU A 50 -1.30 4.76 7.22
CA LEU A 50 -1.83 5.66 8.25
C LEU A 50 -1.27 7.09 8.20
N PRO A 51 0.05 7.32 8.06
CA PRO A 51 0.58 8.68 7.93
C PRO A 51 -0.05 9.46 6.76
N LEU A 52 -0.25 8.79 5.61
CA LEU A 52 -0.89 9.39 4.45
C LEU A 52 -2.39 9.62 4.69
N ALA A 53 -3.08 8.64 5.28
CA ALA A 53 -4.51 8.74 5.60
C ALA A 53 -4.79 9.93 6.53
N ILE A 54 -4.00 10.09 7.59
CA ILE A 54 -4.12 11.20 8.55
C ILE A 54 -3.89 12.54 7.85
N THR A 55 -2.86 12.62 7.00
CA THR A 55 -2.58 13.83 6.22
C THR A 55 -3.75 14.20 5.31
N LEU A 56 -4.33 13.21 4.62
CA LEU A 56 -5.46 13.40 3.69
C LEU A 56 -6.76 13.75 4.42
N TRP A 57 -7.06 13.10 5.57
CA TRP A 57 -8.19 13.47 6.42
C TRP A 57 -8.08 14.91 6.92
N ASN A 58 -6.90 15.36 7.35
CA ASN A 58 -6.66 16.75 7.76
C ASN A 58 -6.89 17.76 6.62
N ARG A 59 -6.82 17.32 5.37
CA ARG A 59 -7.13 18.12 4.16
C ARG A 59 -8.59 18.00 3.72
N GLY A 60 -9.44 17.31 4.48
CA GLY A 60 -10.85 17.13 4.16
C GLY A 60 -11.13 16.10 3.07
N VAL A 61 -10.14 15.27 2.70
CA VAL A 61 -10.31 14.17 1.75
C VAL A 61 -10.97 12.98 2.47
N ALA A 62 -11.97 12.38 1.84
CA ALA A 62 -12.55 11.14 2.35
C ALA A 62 -11.61 9.97 2.00
N VAL A 63 -10.92 9.43 3.01
CA VAL A 63 -10.02 8.29 2.82
C VAL A 63 -10.71 7.01 3.25
N HIS A 64 -10.60 5.98 2.41
CA HIS A 64 -11.02 4.62 2.69
C HIS A 64 -9.79 3.72 2.80
N LEU A 65 -9.79 2.84 3.80
CA LEU A 65 -8.69 1.91 4.03
C LEU A 65 -9.10 0.52 3.57
N ALA A 66 -8.18 -0.17 2.89
CA ALA A 66 -8.36 -1.58 2.53
C ALA A 66 -7.08 -2.38 2.76
N ASN A 67 -7.19 -3.70 2.83
CA ASN A 67 -6.05 -4.59 3.00
C ASN A 67 -6.30 -5.92 2.28
N LEU A 68 -5.31 -6.44 1.57
CA LEU A 68 -5.32 -7.84 1.15
C LEU A 68 -5.05 -8.72 2.38
N SER A 69 -6.12 -9.32 2.92
CA SER A 69 -6.12 -9.84 4.28
C SER A 69 -5.41 -11.18 4.42
N PHE A 70 -4.76 -11.40 5.56
CA PHE A 70 -4.23 -12.72 5.94
C PHE A 70 -5.10 -13.39 7.02
N THR A 71 -6.17 -12.75 7.44
CA THR A 71 -7.18 -13.33 8.31
C THR A 71 -8.07 -14.29 7.52
N PRO A 72 -8.46 -15.44 8.09
CA PRO A 72 -9.47 -16.34 7.51
C PRO A 72 -10.85 -15.67 7.44
N LEU A 73 -11.09 -14.84 6.42
CA LEU A 73 -12.31 -14.04 6.29
C LEU A 73 -13.56 -14.91 6.09
N GLU A 74 -13.42 -16.14 5.62
CA GLU A 74 -14.52 -17.11 5.48
C GLU A 74 -15.23 -17.44 6.81
N THR A 75 -14.62 -17.07 7.94
CA THR A 75 -15.20 -17.22 9.28
C THR A 75 -16.07 -16.05 9.74
N LEU A 76 -16.14 -14.96 8.94
CA LEU A 76 -16.95 -13.79 9.25
C LEU A 76 -18.44 -14.03 8.98
N ASP A 77 -19.29 -13.28 9.68
CA ASP A 77 -20.73 -13.26 9.45
C ASP A 77 -21.07 -12.78 8.03
N LEU A 78 -22.19 -13.27 7.48
CA LEU A 78 -22.59 -12.99 6.08
C LEU A 78 -22.85 -11.50 5.81
N ASP A 79 -23.29 -10.74 6.82
CA ASP A 79 -23.55 -9.31 6.72
C ASP A 79 -22.27 -8.47 6.64
N ALA A 80 -21.11 -9.06 6.98
CA ALA A 80 -19.81 -8.43 6.77
C ALA A 80 -19.39 -8.36 5.29
N TRP A 81 -20.11 -9.00 4.36
CA TRP A 81 -19.75 -9.10 2.95
C TRP A 81 -20.62 -8.23 2.04
N PRO A 82 -20.30 -6.94 1.86
CA PRO A 82 -21.02 -6.08 0.92
C PRO A 82 -20.95 -6.58 -0.53
N ALA A 83 -19.93 -7.38 -0.87
CA ALA A 83 -19.76 -8.04 -2.16
C ALA A 83 -18.90 -9.31 -2.03
N PRO A 84 -18.91 -10.18 -3.05
CA PRO A 84 -17.96 -11.28 -3.12
C PRO A 84 -16.51 -10.78 -2.96
N ASP A 85 -15.74 -11.46 -2.12
CA ASP A 85 -14.32 -11.22 -1.87
C ASP A 85 -13.96 -9.84 -1.25
N VAL A 86 -14.96 -9.07 -0.80
CA VAL A 86 -14.80 -7.81 -0.07
C VAL A 86 -15.56 -7.88 1.24
N ALA A 87 -14.84 -7.93 2.36
CA ALA A 87 -15.43 -7.80 3.68
C ALA A 87 -15.32 -6.34 4.19
N LEU A 88 -16.39 -5.86 4.82
CA LEU A 88 -16.41 -4.61 5.58
C LEU A 88 -16.09 -4.94 7.04
N VAL A 89 -14.91 -4.52 7.50
CA VAL A 89 -14.48 -4.74 8.88
C VAL A 89 -14.69 -3.46 9.70
N ALA A 90 -15.51 -3.58 10.72
CA ALA A 90 -15.80 -2.55 11.72
C ALA A 90 -15.27 -3.00 13.10
N PRO A 91 -15.21 -2.11 14.10
CA PRO A 91 -14.66 -2.43 15.43
C PRO A 91 -15.35 -3.64 16.11
N ALA A 92 -16.64 -3.81 15.84
CA ALA A 92 -17.49 -4.85 16.41
C ALA A 92 -17.56 -6.13 15.57
N THR A 93 -16.93 -6.18 14.39
CA THR A 93 -16.98 -7.37 13.52
C THR A 93 -16.50 -8.61 14.28
N HIS A 94 -17.28 -9.69 14.24
CA HIS A 94 -16.91 -10.98 14.83
C HIS A 94 -15.90 -11.70 13.94
N GLY A 95 -14.98 -12.45 14.54
CA GLY A 95 -13.93 -13.16 13.80
C GLY A 95 -12.79 -13.60 14.72
N PRO A 96 -11.65 -14.04 14.16
CA PRO A 96 -10.53 -14.54 14.94
C PRO A 96 -10.00 -13.52 15.96
N GLU A 97 -9.77 -13.97 17.19
CA GLU A 97 -9.28 -13.12 18.30
C GLU A 97 -7.75 -13.04 18.36
N ASP A 98 -7.04 -14.02 17.79
CA ASP A 98 -5.57 -14.11 17.85
C ASP A 98 -4.85 -13.32 16.74
N TYR A 99 -5.50 -13.16 15.58
CA TYR A 99 -4.93 -12.47 14.42
C TYR A 99 -6.01 -11.86 13.51
N PHE A 100 -6.29 -10.57 13.72
CA PHE A 100 -7.20 -9.82 12.87
C PHE A 100 -6.75 -8.36 12.69
N PRO A 101 -5.65 -8.11 11.94
CA PRO A 101 -5.02 -6.79 11.81
C PRO A 101 -5.98 -5.67 11.41
N GLU A 102 -6.94 -5.95 10.52
CA GLU A 102 -7.94 -5.01 10.03
C GLU A 102 -8.92 -4.62 11.14
N ARG A 103 -9.38 -5.57 11.96
CA ARG A 103 -10.28 -5.30 13.09
C ARG A 103 -9.55 -4.59 14.23
N ILE A 104 -8.30 -4.97 14.50
CA ILE A 104 -7.46 -4.28 15.48
C ILE A 104 -7.29 -2.82 15.05
N LEU A 105 -7.02 -2.59 13.77
CA LEU A 105 -6.92 -1.23 13.22
C LEU A 105 -8.26 -0.48 13.31
N ALA A 106 -9.37 -1.11 12.96
CA ALA A 106 -10.71 -0.53 13.08
C ALA A 106 -11.01 -0.07 14.52
N ARG A 107 -10.69 -0.90 15.52
CA ARG A 107 -10.83 -0.57 16.95
C ARG A 107 -9.94 0.60 17.36
N TRP A 108 -8.67 0.58 16.92
CA TRP A 108 -7.74 1.67 17.20
C TRP A 108 -8.21 3.01 16.59
N LEU A 109 -8.69 2.99 15.34
CA LEU A 109 -9.26 4.16 14.66
C LEU A 109 -10.47 4.71 15.41
N ALA A 110 -11.39 3.83 15.84
CA ALA A 110 -12.56 4.23 16.61
C ALA A 110 -12.18 4.86 17.97
N ALA A 111 -11.16 4.32 18.65
CA ALA A 111 -10.66 4.88 19.91
C ALA A 111 -10.03 6.27 19.77
N HIS A 112 -9.70 6.69 18.54
CA HIS A 112 -9.10 7.98 18.20
C HIS A 112 -10.06 8.91 17.45
N ASP A 113 -11.36 8.61 17.43
CA ASP A 113 -12.40 9.36 16.71
C ASP A 113 -12.11 9.52 15.21
N LEU A 114 -11.48 8.50 14.60
CA LEU A 114 -11.18 8.44 13.16
C LEU A 114 -12.19 7.53 12.42
N PRO A 115 -12.35 7.69 11.09
CA PRO A 115 -13.13 6.75 10.29
C PRO A 115 -12.64 5.31 10.49
N SER A 116 -13.49 4.46 11.05
CA SER A 116 -13.09 3.17 11.66
C SER A 116 -13.46 1.94 10.83
N THR A 117 -13.86 2.13 9.58
CA THR A 117 -14.07 1.03 8.63
C THR A 117 -12.79 0.70 7.88
N VAL A 118 -12.40 -0.58 7.89
CA VAL A 118 -11.29 -1.12 7.10
C VAL A 118 -11.85 -2.22 6.21
N TYR A 119 -11.69 -2.09 4.89
CA TYR A 119 -12.08 -3.15 3.96
C TYR A 119 -11.02 -4.25 3.92
N ALA A 120 -11.45 -5.49 3.83
CA ALA A 120 -10.55 -6.65 3.76
C ALA A 120 -10.86 -7.42 2.47
N PHE A 121 -9.87 -7.52 1.59
CA PHE A 121 -9.95 -8.36 0.40
C PHE A 121 -9.56 -9.80 0.75
N ALA A 122 -10.36 -10.76 0.30
CA ALA A 122 -10.04 -12.18 0.43
C ALA A 122 -8.79 -12.54 -0.40
N ARG A 123 -8.06 -13.57 0.04
CA ARG A 123 -6.90 -14.10 -0.68
C ARG A 123 -7.35 -15.01 -1.83
N THR A 124 -7.58 -14.40 -2.97
CA THR A 124 -8.02 -15.06 -4.20
C THR A 124 -7.01 -14.89 -5.32
N GLY A 125 -7.31 -15.44 -6.51
CA GLY A 125 -6.55 -15.18 -7.73
C GLY A 125 -6.80 -13.77 -8.26
N VAL A 126 -6.21 -13.45 -9.41
CA VAL A 126 -6.32 -12.09 -9.98
C VAL A 126 -7.74 -11.77 -10.43
N GLN A 127 -8.50 -12.73 -10.96
CA GLN A 127 -9.87 -12.45 -11.44
C GLN A 127 -10.81 -12.03 -10.31
N PRO A 128 -10.97 -12.80 -9.22
CA PRO A 128 -11.89 -12.42 -8.16
C PRO A 128 -11.41 -11.16 -7.42
N LEU A 129 -10.09 -11.04 -7.18
CA LEU A 129 -9.53 -9.84 -6.55
C LEU A 129 -9.77 -8.58 -7.40
N ARG A 130 -9.64 -8.66 -8.72
CA ARG A 130 -9.94 -7.54 -9.63
C ARG A 130 -11.42 -7.17 -9.60
N ALA A 131 -12.33 -8.15 -9.56
CA ALA A 131 -13.75 -7.90 -9.42
C ALA A 131 -14.08 -7.21 -8.09
N ALA A 132 -13.45 -7.66 -7.00
CA ALA A 132 -13.54 -7.09 -5.67
C ALA A 132 -13.11 -5.61 -5.65
N TYR A 133 -11.93 -5.30 -6.22
CA TYR A 133 -11.47 -3.91 -6.37
C TYR A 133 -12.45 -3.06 -7.18
N ARG A 134 -12.93 -3.55 -8.34
CA ARG A 134 -13.90 -2.82 -9.17
C ARG A 134 -15.21 -2.53 -8.44
N HIS A 135 -15.69 -3.50 -7.66
CA HIS A 135 -16.88 -3.30 -6.85
C HIS A 135 -16.64 -2.21 -5.81
N LEU A 136 -15.55 -2.32 -5.04
CA LEU A 136 -15.25 -1.36 -3.97
C LEU A 136 -15.03 0.06 -4.52
N THR A 137 -14.29 0.21 -5.61
CA THR A 137 -14.06 1.52 -6.23
C THR A 137 -15.35 2.15 -6.74
N SER A 138 -16.23 1.36 -7.36
CA SER A 138 -17.55 1.83 -7.80
C SER A 138 -18.47 2.19 -6.64
N HIS A 139 -18.49 1.37 -5.58
CA HIS A 139 -19.35 1.56 -4.42
C HIS A 139 -18.99 2.84 -3.65
N LEU A 140 -17.69 3.10 -3.49
CA LEU A 140 -17.19 4.26 -2.75
C LEU A 140 -17.01 5.50 -3.64
N GLY A 141 -17.01 5.34 -4.97
CA GLY A 141 -16.72 6.42 -5.91
C GLY A 141 -15.27 6.92 -5.79
N ILE A 142 -14.33 5.98 -5.69
CA ILE A 142 -12.89 6.24 -5.53
C ILE A 142 -12.32 6.89 -6.80
N ASP A 143 -11.55 7.95 -6.62
CA ASP A 143 -10.87 8.67 -7.69
C ASP A 143 -9.32 8.48 -7.70
N ALA A 144 -8.74 7.80 -6.68
CA ALA A 144 -7.30 7.46 -6.64
C ALA A 144 -6.95 6.22 -5.75
N TYR A 145 -5.83 5.50 -6.07
CA TYR A 145 -5.33 4.29 -5.35
C TYR A 145 -3.81 3.99 -5.60
N HIS A 146 -3.08 3.26 -4.71
CA HIS A 146 -1.59 3.10 -4.77
C HIS A 146 -0.96 1.83 -4.07
N GLY A 147 0.28 1.40 -4.44
CA GLY A 147 1.12 0.40 -3.70
C GLY A 147 2.56 0.04 -4.25
N VAL A 148 3.35 -0.75 -3.45
CA VAL A 148 4.57 -1.66 -3.68
C VAL A 148 6.08 -1.19 -3.52
N VAL A 149 7.10 -2.12 -3.53
CA VAL A 149 8.34 -2.27 -2.63
C VAL A 149 9.69 -2.89 -3.24
N HIS A 150 10.88 -2.50 -2.67
CA HIS A 150 12.34 -3.00 -2.53
C HIS A 150 13.52 -3.16 -3.60
N SER A 151 14.75 -2.73 -3.17
CA SER A 151 16.12 -2.51 -3.76
C SER A 151 16.44 -2.62 -5.26
N GLN A 152 16.02 -3.67 -5.97
CA GLN A 152 15.86 -3.58 -7.42
C GLN A 152 14.87 -2.46 -7.78
N VAL A 153 14.05 -2.06 -6.80
CA VAL A 153 13.31 -0.82 -6.77
C VAL A 153 14.16 0.37 -7.11
N LEU A 154 15.41 0.54 -6.67
CA LEU A 154 16.14 1.76 -7.04
C LEU A 154 16.42 1.81 -8.56
N GLU A 155 16.77 0.67 -9.16
CA GLU A 155 16.91 0.55 -10.62
C GLU A 155 15.55 0.67 -11.33
N ASN A 156 14.52 0.01 -10.80
CA ASN A 156 13.17 0.04 -11.38
C ASN A 156 12.51 1.43 -11.22
N LEU A 157 12.77 2.15 -10.13
CA LEU A 157 12.33 3.53 -9.90
C LEU A 157 13.04 4.45 -10.87
N ALA A 158 14.35 4.31 -11.07
CA ALA A 158 15.04 5.08 -12.11
C ALA A 158 14.49 4.77 -13.52
N ALA A 159 14.07 3.52 -13.76
CA ALA A 159 13.44 3.14 -15.01
C ALA A 159 12.00 3.69 -15.14
N LEU A 160 11.25 3.75 -14.05
CA LEU A 160 9.92 4.37 -14.01
C LEU A 160 10.00 5.88 -14.16
N ASP A 161 10.98 6.52 -13.53
CA ASP A 161 11.26 7.95 -13.63
C ASP A 161 11.54 8.37 -15.06
N ARG A 162 12.38 7.60 -15.79
CA ARG A 162 12.59 7.81 -17.23
C ARG A 162 11.32 7.72 -18.07
N ASP A 163 10.31 6.99 -17.60
CA ASP A 163 9.02 6.85 -18.27
C ASP A 163 7.97 7.84 -17.72
N GLY A 164 8.33 8.72 -16.78
CA GLY A 164 7.41 9.65 -16.12
C GLY A 164 6.50 9.01 -15.05
N GLY A 165 6.73 7.75 -14.71
CA GLY A 165 5.92 6.98 -13.75
C GLY A 165 6.40 7.07 -12.30
N TYR A 166 7.47 7.80 -11.99
CA TYR A 166 7.93 8.01 -10.61
C TYR A 166 7.35 9.32 -10.06
N LEU A 167 6.60 9.23 -8.96
CA LEU A 167 5.96 10.37 -8.30
C LEU A 167 6.80 10.88 -7.11
N GLY A 168 8.09 10.56 -7.10
CA GLY A 168 9.02 10.99 -6.07
C GLY A 168 8.93 10.19 -4.78
N ALA A 169 9.66 10.70 -3.78
CA ALA A 169 9.67 10.16 -2.44
C ALA A 169 9.38 11.25 -1.41
N LEU A 170 8.78 10.85 -0.29
CA LEU A 170 8.57 11.72 0.86
C LEU A 170 8.86 10.94 2.15
N SER A 171 9.44 11.61 3.13
CA SER A 171 9.69 11.03 4.45
C SER A 171 8.59 11.40 5.43
N ILE A 172 8.30 10.50 6.35
CA ILE A 172 7.44 10.77 7.50
C ILE A 172 8.25 11.58 8.52
N PRO A 173 7.93 12.86 8.79
CA PRO A 173 8.70 13.65 9.74
C PRO A 173 8.54 13.08 11.16
N SER A 174 9.64 12.76 11.83
CA SER A 174 9.62 12.00 13.10
C SER A 174 8.82 12.66 14.23
N ALA A 175 8.82 13.99 14.25
CA ALA A 175 8.10 14.83 15.22
C ALA A 175 6.65 15.13 14.82
N SER A 176 6.17 14.65 13.66
CA SER A 176 4.82 14.93 13.20
C SER A 176 3.76 14.15 13.97
N ARG A 177 2.52 14.64 13.91
CA ARG A 177 1.35 13.95 14.50
C ARG A 177 1.12 12.60 13.82
N GLU A 178 1.31 12.53 12.51
CA GLU A 178 1.21 11.32 11.69
C GLU A 178 2.18 10.25 12.18
N ALA A 179 3.43 10.62 12.46
CA ALA A 179 4.43 9.71 13.00
C ALA A 179 4.06 9.22 14.40
N ALA A 180 3.55 10.10 15.27
CA ALA A 180 3.11 9.74 16.61
C ALA A 180 1.97 8.73 16.59
N LEU A 181 0.92 9.02 15.83
CA LEU A 181 -0.26 8.16 15.68
C LEU A 181 0.07 6.82 15.02
N TYR A 182 0.94 6.82 14.00
CA TYR A 182 1.38 5.58 13.38
C TYR A 182 2.12 4.67 14.39
N ARG A 183 3.00 5.23 15.22
CA ARG A 183 3.71 4.46 16.25
C ARG A 183 2.79 3.93 17.33
N ASP A 184 1.75 4.69 17.67
CA ASP A 184 0.72 4.28 18.62
C ASP A 184 -0.09 3.10 18.08
N ALA A 185 -0.59 3.21 16.85
CA ALA A 185 -1.29 2.12 16.16
C ALA A 185 -0.46 0.83 16.06
N VAL A 186 0.82 0.96 15.72
CA VAL A 186 1.72 -0.21 15.66
C VAL A 186 1.94 -0.83 17.04
N ALA A 187 2.04 -0.03 18.11
CA ALA A 187 2.17 -0.53 19.46
C ALA A 187 0.91 -1.26 19.95
N ASP A 188 -0.28 -0.71 19.67
CA ASP A 188 -1.58 -1.36 19.94
C ASP A 188 -1.69 -2.70 19.22
N ALA A 189 -1.35 -2.72 17.93
CA ALA A 189 -1.32 -3.93 17.12
C ALA A 189 -0.38 -5.02 17.66
N GLN A 190 0.81 -4.61 18.14
CA GLN A 190 1.76 -5.54 18.76
C GLN A 190 1.25 -6.13 20.07
N GLN A 191 0.55 -5.34 20.89
CA GLN A 191 -0.07 -5.80 22.13
C GLN A 191 -1.24 -6.76 21.86
N ALA A 192 -2.03 -6.48 20.82
CA ALA A 192 -3.16 -7.31 20.41
C ALA A 192 -2.73 -8.61 19.72
N THR A 193 -1.53 -8.67 19.14
CA THR A 193 -1.01 -9.86 18.44
C THR A 193 0.36 -10.31 18.95
N PRO A 194 0.52 -10.62 20.24
CA PRO A 194 1.84 -10.87 20.83
C PRO A 194 2.55 -12.10 20.23
N MET A 195 1.78 -13.07 19.72
CA MET A 195 2.31 -14.26 19.06
C MET A 195 2.67 -14.04 17.59
N ARG A 196 2.07 -13.05 16.93
CA ARG A 196 2.23 -12.79 15.50
C ARG A 196 2.35 -11.29 15.18
N PRO A 197 3.21 -10.52 15.88
CA PRO A 197 3.34 -9.09 15.62
C PRO A 197 3.94 -8.86 14.23
N SER A 198 3.66 -7.69 13.67
CA SER A 198 4.30 -7.24 12.42
C SER A 198 5.74 -6.81 12.67
N ILE A 199 6.69 -7.55 12.10
CA ILE A 199 8.11 -7.20 12.10
C ILE A 199 8.33 -5.95 11.22
N VAL A 200 7.72 -5.91 10.04
CA VAL A 200 7.88 -4.79 9.09
C VAL A 200 7.40 -3.48 9.71
N GLN A 201 6.16 -3.44 10.23
CA GLN A 201 5.60 -2.22 10.81
C GLN A 201 6.36 -1.82 12.09
N GLY A 202 6.86 -2.79 12.88
CA GLY A 202 7.72 -2.49 14.03
C GLY A 202 9.04 -1.81 13.64
N GLN A 203 9.68 -2.24 12.55
CA GLN A 203 10.89 -1.59 12.02
C GLN A 203 10.62 -0.20 11.46
N ILE A 204 9.51 -0.01 10.73
CA ILE A 204 9.12 1.32 10.24
C ILE A 204 8.81 2.25 11.43
N ALA A 205 8.09 1.76 12.45
CA ALA A 205 7.84 2.51 13.68
C ALA A 205 9.14 2.89 14.41
N ALA A 206 10.14 2.02 14.44
CA ALA A 206 11.47 2.35 14.97
C ALA A 206 12.20 3.40 14.11
N ALA A 207 12.16 3.28 12.77
CA ALA A 207 12.76 4.24 11.86
C ALA A 207 12.14 5.63 11.99
N THR A 208 10.83 5.74 12.17
CA THR A 208 10.15 7.04 12.43
C THR A 208 10.50 7.67 13.78
N ARG A 209 11.21 6.96 14.67
CA ARG A 209 11.81 7.51 15.90
C ARG A 209 13.30 7.86 15.73
N GLY A 210 13.86 7.68 14.54
CA GLY A 210 15.28 7.89 14.26
C GLY A 210 16.18 6.72 14.67
N ALA A 211 15.63 5.53 14.96
CA ALA A 211 16.45 4.36 15.26
C ALA A 211 17.19 3.84 14.01
N PHE A 212 18.34 3.21 14.21
CA PHE A 212 19.17 2.63 13.16
C PHE A 212 19.85 1.35 13.66
N GLY A 213 20.04 0.37 12.77
CA GLY A 213 20.71 -0.89 13.06
C GLY A 213 19.79 -1.98 13.61
N ASP A 214 20.35 -2.83 14.48
CA ASP A 214 19.67 -4.02 15.01
C ASP A 214 18.72 -3.67 16.17
N VAL A 215 17.50 -3.29 15.83
CA VAL A 215 16.47 -2.89 16.79
C VAL A 215 15.48 -4.02 17.03
N GLN A 216 15.67 -4.75 18.13
CA GLN A 216 14.80 -5.87 18.51
C GLN A 216 13.58 -5.39 19.31
N PHE A 217 12.38 -5.78 18.87
CA PHE A 217 11.11 -5.44 19.55
C PHE A 217 10.17 -6.66 19.67
N THR A 218 10.60 -7.85 19.23
CA THR A 218 9.84 -9.10 19.35
C THR A 218 10.77 -10.29 19.51
N ARG A 219 10.30 -11.36 20.15
CA ARG A 219 11.03 -12.64 20.25
C ARG A 219 11.06 -13.40 18.92
N ARG A 220 10.18 -13.08 17.95
CA ARG A 220 10.14 -13.76 16.64
C ARG A 220 11.38 -13.52 15.79
N THR A 221 12.11 -12.44 16.06
CA THR A 221 13.37 -12.08 15.38
C THR A 221 14.59 -12.44 16.22
N ALA A 222 14.40 -13.12 17.36
CA ALA A 222 15.52 -13.56 18.20
C ALA A 222 16.46 -14.47 17.39
N GLY A 223 17.74 -14.10 17.32
CA GLY A 223 18.74 -14.80 16.52
C GLY A 223 18.85 -14.34 15.07
N SER A 224 18.10 -13.32 14.64
CA SER A 224 18.28 -12.64 13.35
C SER A 224 18.59 -11.16 13.56
N THR A 225 19.55 -10.63 12.81
CA THR A 225 19.89 -9.20 12.84
C THR A 225 18.87 -8.42 12.01
N LEU A 226 18.20 -7.47 12.63
CA LEU A 226 17.38 -6.49 11.92
C LEU A 226 18.26 -5.33 11.45
N PHE A 227 17.80 -4.60 10.44
CA PHE A 227 18.54 -3.45 9.91
C PHE A 227 17.61 -2.27 9.70
N VAL A 228 17.15 -1.71 10.81
CA VAL A 228 16.36 -0.48 10.80
C VAL A 228 17.20 0.64 10.21
N ASN A 229 16.62 1.42 9.30
CA ASN A 229 17.29 2.56 8.70
C ASN A 229 16.26 3.62 8.27
N PRO A 230 16.68 4.89 8.08
CA PRO A 230 15.78 5.99 7.76
C PRO A 230 14.96 5.81 6.47
N LEU A 231 15.43 5.03 5.49
CA LEU A 231 14.67 4.78 4.26
C LEU A 231 13.38 4.00 4.51
N MET A 232 13.30 3.27 5.63
CA MET A 232 12.06 2.61 6.04
C MET A 232 10.95 3.60 6.43
N ALA A 233 11.31 4.84 6.80
CA ALA A 233 10.36 5.91 7.09
C ALA A 233 10.06 6.80 5.86
N ALA A 234 10.42 6.34 4.66
CA ALA A 234 10.14 7.01 3.40
C ALA A 234 9.09 6.26 2.58
N TYR A 235 8.19 7.01 1.96
CA TYR A 235 7.38 6.53 0.85
C TYR A 235 8.13 6.73 -0.45
N PHE A 236 8.17 5.70 -1.28
CA PHE A 236 8.48 5.81 -2.69
C PHE A 236 7.17 5.65 -3.45
N THR A 237 6.85 6.62 -4.29
CA THR A 237 5.53 6.70 -4.92
C THR A 237 5.69 6.63 -6.42
N VAL A 238 4.80 5.88 -7.06
CA VAL A 238 4.84 5.62 -8.50
C VAL A 238 3.41 5.62 -9.03
N ASP A 239 3.26 5.97 -10.30
CA ASP A 239 2.03 5.69 -11.02
C ASP A 239 1.88 4.17 -11.18
N LEU A 240 0.71 3.66 -10.82
CA LEU A 240 0.47 2.23 -10.80
C LEU A 240 0.38 1.65 -12.22
N VAL A 241 -0.17 2.38 -13.19
CA VAL A 241 -0.28 1.90 -14.58
C VAL A 241 1.12 1.81 -15.19
N SER A 242 1.97 2.81 -14.98
CA SER A 242 3.39 2.79 -15.36
C SER A 242 4.13 1.62 -14.71
N LEU A 243 3.89 1.34 -13.42
CA LEU A 243 4.45 0.17 -12.73
C LEU A 243 3.96 -1.14 -13.34
N ALA A 244 2.65 -1.26 -13.55
CA ALA A 244 2.01 -2.47 -14.08
C ALA A 244 2.52 -2.81 -15.48
N ASN A 245 2.69 -1.80 -16.35
CA ASN A 245 3.24 -1.98 -17.71
C ASN A 245 4.66 -2.57 -17.73
N ARG A 246 5.40 -2.46 -16.62
CA ARG A 246 6.74 -3.05 -16.47
C ARG A 246 6.73 -4.44 -15.84
N CYS A 247 5.58 -4.95 -15.41
CA CYS A 247 5.46 -6.26 -14.80
C CYS A 247 5.34 -7.36 -15.87
N LEU A 248 6.35 -8.23 -15.94
CA LEU A 248 6.58 -9.16 -17.05
C LEU A 248 5.69 -10.40 -17.07
N TYR A 249 4.81 -10.55 -16.08
CA TYR A 249 3.99 -11.76 -15.90
C TYR A 249 2.52 -11.46 -15.62
N LEU A 250 2.06 -10.21 -15.75
CA LEU A 250 0.65 -9.85 -15.49
C LEU A 250 -0.30 -10.68 -16.36
N ASP A 251 -0.04 -10.78 -17.66
CA ASP A 251 -0.87 -11.57 -18.60
C ASP A 251 -0.97 -13.05 -18.20
N ARG A 252 0.09 -13.58 -17.56
CA ARG A 252 0.15 -14.98 -17.14
C ARG A 252 -0.69 -15.25 -15.90
N ILE A 253 -0.79 -14.27 -15.00
CA ILE A 253 -1.57 -14.39 -13.77
C ILE A 253 -2.99 -13.85 -13.91
N GLU A 254 -3.29 -13.12 -14.99
CA GLU A 254 -4.55 -12.41 -15.15
C GLU A 254 -5.77 -13.33 -14.97
N GLN A 255 -5.73 -14.54 -15.54
CA GLN A 255 -6.86 -15.47 -15.59
C GLN A 255 -6.93 -16.42 -14.38
N THR A 256 -6.13 -16.17 -13.33
CA THR A 256 -6.11 -17.03 -12.14
C THR A 256 -7.32 -16.80 -11.24
N ALA A 257 -7.85 -17.88 -10.69
CA ALA A 257 -8.98 -17.91 -9.76
C ALA A 257 -8.53 -17.95 -8.30
N ASP A 258 -7.38 -18.57 -8.00
CA ASP A 258 -6.84 -18.68 -6.64
C ASP A 258 -5.35 -18.37 -6.53
N MET A 259 -4.85 -18.28 -5.29
CA MET A 259 -3.46 -17.96 -4.99
C MET A 259 -2.47 -19.08 -5.35
N HIS A 260 -2.90 -20.34 -5.42
CA HIS A 260 -2.04 -21.44 -5.85
C HIS A 260 -1.75 -21.33 -7.34
N GLU A 261 -2.75 -20.98 -8.14
CA GLU A 261 -2.57 -20.71 -9.57
C GLU A 261 -1.65 -19.50 -9.80
N VAL A 262 -1.82 -18.41 -9.04
CA VAL A 262 -0.92 -17.24 -9.09
C VAL A 262 0.53 -17.67 -8.82
N ALA A 263 0.76 -18.42 -7.74
CA ALA A 263 2.10 -18.89 -7.37
C ALA A 263 2.69 -19.81 -8.47
N ALA A 264 1.89 -20.74 -8.98
CA ALA A 264 2.32 -21.67 -10.03
C ALA A 264 2.73 -20.95 -11.32
N GLN A 265 1.98 -19.92 -11.73
CA GLN A 265 2.29 -19.13 -12.93
C GLN A 265 3.54 -18.28 -12.75
N ILE A 266 3.73 -17.66 -11.58
CA ILE A 266 4.95 -16.91 -11.26
C ILE A 266 6.17 -17.84 -11.24
N ASP A 267 6.05 -19.02 -10.65
CA ASP A 267 7.14 -19.99 -10.61
C ASP A 267 7.47 -20.56 -12.00
N ALA A 268 6.45 -20.80 -12.84
CA ALA A 268 6.65 -21.18 -14.23
C ALA A 268 7.38 -20.08 -15.01
N PHE A 269 7.00 -18.82 -14.83
CA PHE A 269 7.67 -17.67 -15.44
C PHE A 269 9.14 -17.55 -14.98
N ARG A 270 9.41 -17.72 -13.68
CA ARG A 270 10.77 -17.68 -13.12
C ARG A 270 11.67 -18.78 -13.68
N ARG A 271 11.15 -19.98 -13.92
CA ARG A 271 11.91 -21.07 -14.56
C ARG A 271 12.29 -20.78 -16.02
N GLN A 272 11.58 -19.88 -16.68
CA GLN A 272 11.79 -19.52 -18.09
C GLN A 272 12.55 -18.20 -18.27
N THR A 273 12.91 -17.51 -17.18
CA THR A 273 13.48 -16.17 -17.21
C THR A 273 14.78 -16.11 -16.44
N THR A 274 15.80 -15.48 -17.01
CA THR A 274 17.05 -15.21 -16.31
C THR A 274 16.83 -14.13 -15.26
N THR A 275 17.04 -14.45 -13.98
CA THR A 275 16.96 -13.47 -12.89
C THR A 275 18.22 -12.61 -12.83
N ARG A 276 18.05 -11.30 -12.56
CA ARG A 276 19.18 -10.40 -12.29
C ARG A 276 20.00 -10.92 -11.10
N PRO A 277 21.35 -10.94 -11.17
CA PRO A 277 22.17 -11.27 -10.02
C PRO A 277 21.98 -10.22 -8.92
N PRO A 278 21.88 -10.61 -7.64
CA PRO A 278 21.83 -9.66 -6.54
C PRO A 278 23.06 -8.73 -6.57
N ARG A 279 22.83 -7.42 -6.42
CA ARG A 279 23.88 -6.43 -6.30
C ARG A 279 23.80 -5.77 -4.93
N VAL A 280 24.95 -5.62 -4.29
CA VAL A 280 25.09 -4.80 -3.07
C VAL A 280 25.12 -3.33 -3.50
N PHE A 281 24.50 -2.46 -2.72
CA PHE A 281 24.60 -1.02 -2.94
C PHE A 281 26.09 -0.62 -2.83
N PRO A 282 26.71 -0.05 -3.87
CA PRO A 282 28.13 0.30 -3.82
C PRO A 282 28.37 1.34 -2.71
N HIS A 283 29.43 1.12 -1.94
CA HIS A 283 29.86 1.98 -0.83
C HIS A 283 30.49 3.28 -1.34
#